data_AF-A0A2V5MV73-F1
#
_entry.id   AF-A0A2V5MV73-F1
#
_cell.length_a   1.000
_cell.length_b   1.000
_cell.length_c   1.000
_cell.angle_alpha   90.00
_cell.angle_beta   90.00
_cell.angle_gamma   90.00
#
_symmetry.space_group_name_H-M   'P 1'
#
loop_
_entity.id
_entity.type
_entity.pdbx_description
1 polymer ?
#
loop_
_entity_poly.entity_id
_entity_poly.type
_entity_poly.pdbx_seq_one_letter_code
_entity_poly.pdbx_strand_id
1 'polypeptide(L)' 'AALSILRTLFPNRRVIGIDSRELIWGLGTFHCLTQQQPAV' A
#
# COMPACT_ATOMS: atom_id res chain seq x y z
N ALA A 1 -12.90 3.36 -5.78
CA ALA A 1 -12.29 4.70 -5.91
C ALA A 1 -10.76 4.65 -5.78
N ALA A 2 -10.20 4.30 -4.61
CA ALA A 2 -8.75 4.38 -4.33
C ALA A 2 -7.83 3.71 -5.37
N LEU A 3 -8.12 2.47 -5.78
CA LEU A 3 -7.30 1.76 -6.77
C LEU A 3 -7.21 2.48 -8.11
N SER A 4 -8.29 3.12 -8.56
CA SER A 4 -8.29 3.87 -9.83
C SER A 4 -7.37 5.09 -9.73
N ILE A 5 -7.48 5.86 -8.64
CA ILE A 5 -6.66 7.05 -8.39
C ILE A 5 -5.18 6.68 -8.32
N LEU A 6 -4.83 5.64 -7.54
CA LEU A 6 -3.44 5.21 -7.38
C LEU A 6 -2.85 4.71 -8.72
N ARG A 7 -3.64 4.03 -9.56
CA ARG A 7 -3.18 3.60 -10.89
C ARG A 7 -2.86 4.79 -11.79
N THR A 8 -3.67 5.84 -11.75
CA THR A 8 -3.41 7.08 -12.50
C THR A 8 -2.15 7.78 -12.02
N LEU A 9 -1.91 7.83 -10.70
CA LEU A 9 -0.74 8.50 -10.11
C LEU A 9 0.57 7.73 -10.32
N PHE A 10 0.51 6.39 -10.40
CA PHE A 10 1.68 5.53 -10.54
C PHE A 10 1.60 4.66 -11.81
N PRO A 11 1.57 5.26 -13.02
CA PRO A 11 1.29 4.54 -14.27
C PRO A 11 2.34 3.47 -14.61
N ASN A 12 3.57 3.64 -14.14
CA ASN A 12 4.68 2.72 -14.38
C ASN A 12 4.87 1.68 -13.24
N ARG A 13 3.98 1.65 -12.25
CA ARG A 13 4.04 0.70 -11.13
C ARG A 13 2.73 -0.06 -11.01
N ARG A 14 2.83 -1.37 -10.76
CA ARG A 14 1.66 -2.21 -10.55
C ARG A 14 1.02 -1.89 -9.20
N VAL A 15 -0.23 -1.41 -9.21
CA VAL A 15 -1.03 -1.15 -8.00
C VAL A 15 -1.85 -2.39 -7.64
N ILE A 16 -1.61 -2.94 -6.45
CA ILE A 16 -2.30 -4.11 -5.91
C ILE A 16 -3.11 -3.68 -4.68
N GLY A 17 -4.41 -3.97 -4.68
CA GLY A 17 -5.26 -3.81 -3.50
C GLY A 17 -5.20 -5.06 -2.64
N ILE A 18 -4.98 -4.88 -1.34
CA ILE A 18 -4.98 -5.97 -0.35
C ILE A 18 -6.00 -5.58 0.72
N ASP A 19 -6.84 -6.53 1.13
CA ASP A 19 -7.77 -6.29 2.24
C ASP A 19 -6.99 -6.10 3.55
N SER A 20 -7.18 -4.95 4.19
CA SER A 20 -6.50 -4.57 5.43
C SER A 20 -7.43 -4.52 6.64
N ARG A 21 -8.65 -5.08 6.54
CA ARG A 21 -9.63 -5.07 7.65
C ARG A 21 -9.08 -5.66 8.94
N GLU A 22 -8.33 -6.75 8.88
CA GLU A 22 -7.78 -7.37 10.09
C GLU A 22 -6.61 -6.56 10.69
N LEU A 23 -5.85 -5.86 9.85
CA LEU A 23 -4.69 -5.08 10.31
C LEU A 23 -5.12 -3.83 11.11
N ILE A 24 -6.25 -3.21 10.74
CA ILE A 24 -6.66 -1.95 11.38
C ILE A 24 -7.00 -2.10 12.86
N TRP A 25 -7.40 -3.30 13.30
CA TRP A 25 -7.61 -3.61 14.72
C TRP A 25 -6.31 -3.50 15.53
N GLY A 26 -5.16 -3.68 14.89
CA GLY A 26 -3.82 -3.43 15.45
C GLY A 26 -3.36 -1.97 15.36
N LEU A 27 -4.26 -1.03 15.07
CA LEU A 27 -4.01 0.42 14.97
C LEU A 27 -3.04 0.84 13.84
N GLY A 28 -2.92 0.02 12.78
CA GLY A 28 -2.05 0.31 11.65
C GLY A 28 -2.43 -0.44 10.37
N THR A 29 -1.73 -0.15 9.27
CA THR A 29 -1.86 -0.88 7.99
C THR A 29 -0.48 -1.12 7.39
N PHE A 30 -0.39 -1.51 6.11
CA PHE A 30 0.85 -1.89 5.45
C PHE A 30 2.01 -0.90 5.64
N HIS A 31 1.79 0.41 5.46
CA HIS A 31 2.85 1.41 5.65
C HIS A 31 3.40 1.42 7.09
N CYS A 32 2.56 1.16 8.09
CA CYS A 32 2.95 1.13 9.49
C CYS A 32 3.82 -0.10 9.85
N LEU A 33 3.80 -1.13 9.00
CA LEU A 33 4.44 -2.43 9.27
C LEU A 33 5.69 -2.68 8.43
N THR A 34 5.85 -1.96 7.32
CA THR A 34 6.96 -2.16 6.38
C THR A 34 8.03 -1.11 6.56
N GLN A 35 9.29 -1.54 6.53
CA GLN A 35 10.43 -0.65 6.39
C GLN A 35 11.19 -1.02 5.12
N GLN A 36 11.26 -0.10 4.15
CA GLN A 36 12.11 -0.31 2.98
C GLN A 36 13.58 -0.14 3.33
N GLN A 37 14.43 -1.00 2.77
CA GLN A 37 15.88 -0.82 2.72
C GLN A 37 16.27 -0.36 1.32
N PRO A 38 17.01 0.76 1.17
CA PRO A 38 17.53 1.19 -0.12
C PRO A 38 18.42 0.11 -0.76
N ALA A 39 18.37 0.03 -2.09
CA ALA A 39 19.46 -0.60 -2.83
C ALA A 39 20.72 0.27 -2.66
N VAL A 40 21.89 -0.37 -2.69
CA VAL A 40 23.21 0.27 -2.54
C VAL A 40 23.42 1.50 -3.43
#